data_AF-A0A3N6MRN2-F1
#
_entry.id   AF-A0A3N6MRN2-F1
#
_cell.length_a   1.000
_cell.length_b   1.000
_cell.length_c   1.000
_cell.angle_alpha   90.00
_cell.angle_beta   90.00
_cell.angle_gamma   90.00
#
_symmetry.space_group_name_H-M   'P 1'
#
loop_
_entity.id
_entity.type
_entity.pdbx_description
1 polymer ?
#
loop_
_entity_poly.entity_id
_entity_poly.type
_entity_poly.pdbx_seq_one_letter_code
_entity_poly.pdbx_strand_id
1 'polypeptide(L)'
;MGNYTLSYDGSCFTLGARTWRIPDGTYSAIQFQDGCIVGVGQMPEPSYTPAPCCSDTSSNGGSTTTDITVSPDACNLTSLGAAGLATFLYVSPGNGVSVSGCGTHADPLRISVSATGDSTIVATSGAQPITVSGDGSSTAALVIGMATQITAGDYAGFSVNQYGLVTGYSAPSNGASVTAMVGFSGVSAQEQPIGSGVYSVGLASTGVTAGMYRVGRYELTVNAQGQITGISEAIAPVTAGSFYSPPNPNVPGDTGKTVSYNADGLITGIA
;
A
#
# COMPACT_ATOMS: atom_id res chain seq x y z
N MET A 1 -7.33 -4.52 64.50
CA MET A 1 -7.07 -5.39 65.68
C MET A 1 -6.47 -6.70 65.17
N GLY A 2 -5.15 -6.80 65.02
CA GLY A 2 -4.52 -7.98 64.44
C GLY A 2 -3.22 -8.32 65.17
N ASN A 3 -3.04 -9.59 65.52
CA ASN A 3 -1.89 -10.19 66.21
C ASN A 3 -1.76 -10.02 67.73
N TYR A 4 -2.86 -9.80 68.47
CA TYR A 4 -2.85 -10.07 69.92
C TYR A 4 -3.43 -11.45 70.18
N THR A 5 -2.79 -12.24 71.04
CA THR A 5 -3.35 -13.50 71.52
C THR A 5 -4.21 -13.20 72.74
N LEU A 6 -5.52 -13.45 72.66
CA LEU A 6 -6.39 -13.36 73.83
C LEU A 6 -6.49 -14.76 74.44
N SER A 7 -6.13 -14.90 75.71
CA SER A 7 -6.25 -16.16 76.46
C SER A 7 -7.27 -16.01 77.58
N TYR A 8 -8.03 -17.07 77.85
CA TYR A 8 -9.00 -17.12 78.96
C TYR A 8 -8.63 -18.28 79.88
N ASP A 9 -8.37 -17.98 81.15
CA ASP A 9 -7.91 -18.97 82.14
C ASP A 9 -9.06 -19.57 82.98
N GLY A 10 -10.31 -19.30 82.60
CA GLY A 10 -11.49 -19.70 83.34
C GLY A 10 -12.05 -18.61 84.26
N SER A 11 -11.31 -17.53 84.52
CA SER A 11 -11.76 -16.42 85.40
C SER A 11 -11.61 -15.04 84.75
N CYS A 12 -10.56 -14.82 83.94
CA CYS A 12 -10.28 -13.54 83.30
C CYS A 12 -9.73 -13.72 81.88
N PHE A 13 -10.03 -12.75 81.01
CA PHE A 13 -9.35 -12.64 79.72
C PHE A 13 -8.04 -11.87 79.91
N THR A 14 -6.93 -12.47 79.48
CA THR A 14 -5.62 -11.82 79.43
C THR A 14 -5.20 -11.60 77.98
N LEU A 15 -4.76 -10.38 77.70
CA LEU A 15 -4.23 -10.02 76.39
C LEU A 15 -2.72 -10.27 76.37
N GLY A 16 -2.29 -11.29 75.63
CA GLY A 16 -0.89 -11.62 75.44
C GLY A 16 -0.15 -10.61 74.57
N ALA A 17 1.17 -10.59 74.69
CA ALA A 17 2.03 -9.80 73.80
C ALA A 17 1.83 -10.21 72.34
N ARG A 18 2.05 -9.28 71.42
CA ARG A 18 1.89 -9.57 69.98
C ARG A 18 2.82 -10.71 69.55
N THR A 19 2.27 -11.73 68.91
CA THR A 19 3.02 -12.92 68.45
C THR A 19 4.04 -12.56 67.36
N TRP A 20 3.75 -11.54 66.56
CA TRP A 20 4.65 -11.03 65.53
C TRP A 20 4.61 -9.50 65.51
N ARG A 21 5.79 -8.88 65.60
CA ARG A 21 5.97 -7.44 65.39
C ARG A 21 6.82 -7.25 64.14
N ILE A 22 6.31 -6.47 63.21
CA ILE A 22 7.15 -5.90 62.15
C ILE A 22 8.13 -4.97 62.86
N PRO A 23 9.45 -5.15 62.70
CA PRO A 23 10.44 -4.27 63.28
C PRO A 23 10.20 -2.82 62.89
N ASP A 24 10.54 -1.90 63.80
CA ASP A 24 10.46 -0.47 63.50
C ASP A 24 11.39 -0.15 62.33
N GLY A 25 10.89 0.63 61.38
CA GLY A 25 11.61 0.92 60.17
C GLY A 25 10.72 1.40 59.03
N THR A 26 11.36 1.82 57.95
CA THR A 26 10.68 2.23 56.72
C THR A 26 10.81 1.13 55.68
N TYR A 27 9.68 0.61 55.20
CA TYR A 27 9.62 -0.40 54.17
C TYR A 27 9.03 0.21 52.91
N SER A 28 9.91 0.43 51.94
CA SER A 28 9.64 1.16 50.69
C SER A 28 9.17 2.60 50.95
N ALA A 29 7.90 2.81 51.26
CA ALA A 29 7.33 4.11 51.63
C ALA A 29 6.47 4.06 52.90
N ILE A 30 6.34 2.92 53.56
CA ILE A 30 5.48 2.77 54.75
C ILE A 30 6.37 2.70 55.99
N GLN A 31 6.17 3.61 56.93
CA GLN A 31 6.90 3.66 58.18
C GLN A 31 6.14 2.91 59.28
N PHE A 32 6.82 1.99 59.93
CA PHE A 32 6.31 1.23 61.06
C PHE A 32 6.97 1.68 62.37
N GLN A 33 6.14 1.84 63.40
CA GLN A 33 6.57 2.01 64.79
C GLN A 33 5.64 1.21 65.70
N ASP A 34 6.21 0.38 66.57
CA ASP A 34 5.49 -0.54 67.46
C ASP A 34 4.55 -1.51 66.73
N GLY A 35 4.88 -1.84 65.48
CA GLY A 35 4.06 -2.68 64.60
C GLY A 35 2.76 -2.00 64.14
N CYS A 36 2.71 -0.66 64.17
CA CYS A 36 1.65 0.14 63.58
C CYS A 36 2.23 0.99 62.45
N ILE A 37 1.42 1.25 61.41
CA ILE A 37 1.79 2.21 60.37
C ILE A 37 1.67 3.61 60.97
N VAL A 38 2.78 4.33 61.02
CA VAL A 38 2.85 5.71 61.54
C VAL A 38 3.13 6.74 60.46
N GLY A 39 3.44 6.30 59.24
CA GLY A 39 3.66 7.19 58.12
C GLY A 39 3.55 6.49 56.77
N VAL A 40 3.12 7.24 55.77
CA VAL A 40 3.19 6.87 54.35
C VAL A 40 3.94 7.99 53.62
N GLY A 41 5.04 7.63 52.96
CA GLY A 41 5.84 8.51 52.11
C GLY A 41 5.32 8.50 50.67
N GLN A 42 5.81 9.45 49.87
CA GLN A 42 5.57 9.43 48.43
C GLN A 42 6.54 8.45 47.76
N MET A 43 6.00 7.51 46.98
CA MET A 43 6.81 6.78 46.00
C MET A 43 6.94 7.62 44.72
N PRO A 44 8.05 7.47 43.99
CA PRO A 44 8.10 7.86 42.58
C PRO A 44 6.95 7.20 41.83
N GLU A 45 6.31 7.96 40.95
CA GLU A 45 5.28 7.41 40.06
C GLU A 45 5.89 6.24 39.26
N PRO A 46 5.25 5.07 39.22
CA PRO A 46 5.78 3.94 38.46
C PRO A 46 5.80 4.31 36.98
N SER A 47 6.96 4.69 36.47
CA SER A 47 7.16 4.93 35.05
C SER A 47 7.24 3.57 34.35
N TYR A 48 6.20 3.21 33.60
CA TYR A 48 6.30 2.13 32.64
C TYR A 48 6.99 2.65 31.37
N THR A 49 8.23 2.23 31.15
CA THR A 49 8.88 2.38 29.85
C THR A 49 8.61 1.11 29.05
N PRO A 50 7.77 1.14 28.00
CA PRO A 50 7.56 -0.03 27.16
C PRO A 50 8.89 -0.50 26.56
N ALA A 51 9.05 -1.82 26.45
CA ALA A 51 10.16 -2.39 25.70
C ALA A 51 10.08 -1.89 24.24
N PRO A 52 11.20 -1.52 23.61
CA PRO A 52 11.19 -1.14 22.21
C PRO A 52 10.55 -2.26 21.37
N CYS A 53 9.70 -1.88 20.42
CA CYS A 53 8.97 -2.82 19.56
C CYS A 53 9.89 -3.67 18.65
N CYS A 54 11.20 -3.47 18.73
CA CYS A 54 12.23 -4.23 18.04
C CYS A 54 13.40 -4.46 18.99
N SER A 55 14.01 -5.64 18.92
CA SER A 55 15.25 -5.95 19.63
C SER A 55 16.33 -4.95 19.26
N ASP A 56 17.04 -4.42 20.26
CA ASP A 56 18.33 -3.77 20.05
C ASP A 56 19.19 -4.68 19.17
N THR A 57 19.69 -4.16 18.06
CA THR A 57 20.65 -4.87 17.21
C THR A 57 21.90 -5.08 18.04
N SER A 58 22.03 -6.26 18.64
CA SER A 58 23.17 -6.62 19.45
C SER A 58 24.44 -6.48 18.62
N SER A 59 25.37 -5.75 19.23
CA SER A 59 26.77 -5.63 18.86
C SER A 59 27.36 -7.01 18.55
N ASN A 60 27.53 -7.33 17.28
CA ASN A 60 28.57 -8.24 16.80
C ASN A 60 28.78 -8.03 15.29
N GLY A 61 29.89 -7.40 14.95
CA GLY A 61 30.49 -7.53 13.61
C GLY A 61 30.34 -6.34 12.68
N GLY A 62 31.07 -5.26 12.98
CA GLY A 62 31.81 -4.47 11.98
C GLY A 62 31.02 -3.70 10.92
N SER A 63 30.75 -2.42 11.19
CA SER A 63 31.09 -1.35 10.25
C SER A 63 31.06 -0.02 11.00
N THR A 64 32.21 0.65 11.09
CA THR A 64 32.27 2.08 11.41
C THR A 64 31.49 2.85 10.37
N THR A 65 30.72 3.85 10.80
CA THR A 65 29.90 4.80 10.03
C THR A 65 28.57 4.26 9.48
N THR A 66 27.50 4.40 10.27
CA THR A 66 26.23 4.91 9.75
C THR A 66 25.62 5.78 10.85
N ASP A 67 25.67 7.09 10.65
CA ASP A 67 24.94 8.06 11.44
C ASP A 67 23.46 7.64 11.50
N ILE A 68 22.89 7.59 12.71
CA ILE A 68 21.44 7.51 12.85
C ILE A 68 20.90 8.83 12.30
N THR A 69 20.40 8.79 11.06
CA THR A 69 19.77 9.95 10.44
C THR A 69 18.31 9.99 10.90
N VAL A 70 18.07 10.64 12.04
CA VAL A 70 16.71 10.99 12.47
C VAL A 70 16.25 12.13 11.57
N SER A 71 15.05 12.02 10.98
CA SER A 71 14.54 13.11 10.14
C SER A 71 14.49 14.42 10.94
N PRO A 72 15.03 15.53 10.41
CA PRO A 72 14.95 16.83 11.06
C PRO A 72 13.56 17.47 10.95
N ASP A 73 12.63 16.87 10.18
CA ASP A 73 11.32 17.44 9.92
C ASP A 73 10.37 17.27 11.11
N ALA A 74 9.70 18.37 11.47
CA ALA A 74 8.71 18.42 12.57
C ALA A 74 7.55 17.44 12.37
N CYS A 75 7.31 16.99 11.14
CA CYS A 75 6.30 15.99 10.83
C CYS A 75 6.71 14.55 11.19
N ASN A 76 7.99 14.26 11.46
CA ASN A 76 8.44 12.92 11.86
C ASN A 76 8.32 12.65 13.38
N LEU A 77 7.70 13.55 14.13
CA LEU A 77 7.45 13.37 15.55
C LEU A 77 6.04 12.81 15.75
N THR A 78 5.94 11.72 16.51
CA THR A 78 4.65 11.30 17.08
C THR A 78 4.06 12.50 17.82
N SER A 79 2.92 13.00 17.36
CA SER A 79 2.26 14.18 17.92
C SER A 79 0.87 13.81 18.44
N LEU A 80 0.54 14.30 19.64
CA LEU A 80 -0.78 14.13 20.25
C LEU A 80 -1.62 15.37 19.95
N GLY A 81 -2.61 15.23 19.08
CA GLY A 81 -3.59 16.26 18.77
C GLY A 81 -4.96 15.99 19.40
N ALA A 82 -5.90 16.93 19.24
CA ALA A 82 -7.28 16.78 19.72
C ALA A 82 -8.02 15.56 19.10
N ALA A 83 -7.53 15.05 17.97
CA ALA A 83 -8.04 13.86 17.28
C ALA A 83 -7.31 12.55 17.63
N GLY A 84 -6.31 12.59 18.53
CA GLY A 84 -5.54 11.42 18.95
C GLY A 84 -4.05 11.52 18.62
N LEU A 85 -3.33 10.40 18.85
CA LEU A 85 -1.89 10.26 18.63
C LEU A 85 -1.64 9.94 17.14
N ALA A 86 -0.83 10.76 16.47
CA ALA A 86 -0.47 10.58 15.07
C ALA A 86 1.05 10.35 14.96
N THR A 87 1.44 9.24 14.33
CA THR A 87 2.83 8.95 13.92
C THR A 87 2.87 9.01 12.40
N PHE A 88 3.76 9.83 11.85
CA PHE A 88 3.92 9.96 10.41
C PHE A 88 5.09 9.13 9.90
N LEU A 89 4.91 8.53 8.73
CA LEU A 89 5.91 7.68 8.10
C LEU A 89 7.09 8.52 7.60
N TYR A 90 8.28 8.32 8.17
CA TYR A 90 9.52 8.75 7.54
C TYR A 90 9.93 7.75 6.46
N VAL A 91 10.05 8.23 5.23
CA VAL A 91 10.65 7.50 4.12
C VAL A 91 11.98 8.16 3.84
N SER A 92 13.08 7.51 4.22
CA SER A 92 14.42 7.95 3.82
C SER A 92 14.52 7.83 2.30
N PRO A 93 14.63 8.94 1.55
CA PRO A 93 14.75 8.83 0.11
C PRO A 93 16.12 8.23 -0.23
N GLY A 94 16.14 7.20 -1.08
CA GLY A 94 17.37 6.76 -1.73
C GLY A 94 17.85 7.81 -2.73
N ASN A 95 19.06 7.63 -3.28
CA ASN A 95 19.55 8.51 -4.36
C ASN A 95 18.52 8.60 -5.50
N GLY A 96 18.21 9.83 -5.88
CA GLY A 96 17.24 10.10 -6.94
C GLY A 96 15.78 9.99 -6.50
N VAL A 97 15.49 9.89 -5.21
CA VAL A 97 14.14 10.01 -4.68
C VAL A 97 14.09 11.25 -3.79
N SER A 98 13.03 12.03 -3.86
CA SER A 98 12.73 13.12 -2.93
C SER A 98 11.31 12.91 -2.40
N VAL A 99 11.18 12.78 -1.09
CA VAL A 99 9.88 12.65 -0.42
C VAL A 99 9.56 13.96 0.27
N SER A 100 8.33 14.45 0.11
CA SER A 100 7.84 15.70 0.71
C SER A 100 6.38 15.56 1.15
N GLY A 101 5.86 16.51 1.93
CA GLY A 101 4.50 16.48 2.47
C GLY A 101 4.36 15.57 3.70
N CYS A 102 3.41 15.91 4.59
CA CYS A 102 3.28 15.26 5.90
C CYS A 102 2.28 14.09 5.96
N GLY A 103 1.76 13.63 4.81
CA GLY A 103 0.87 12.45 4.75
C GLY A 103 -0.53 12.67 5.32
N THR A 104 -0.95 13.93 5.49
CA THR A 104 -2.30 14.28 5.92
C THR A 104 -3.22 14.53 4.72
N HIS A 105 -4.53 14.64 4.95
CA HIS A 105 -5.46 15.00 3.87
C HIS A 105 -5.16 16.40 3.30
N ALA A 106 -4.79 17.36 4.16
CA ALA A 106 -4.48 18.73 3.74
C ALA A 106 -3.06 18.86 3.15
N ASP A 107 -2.15 17.95 3.50
CA ASP A 107 -0.77 17.93 3.04
C ASP A 107 -0.31 16.47 2.80
N PRO A 108 -0.64 15.88 1.63
CA PRO A 108 -0.38 14.47 1.34
C PRO A 108 1.11 14.21 1.04
N LEU A 109 1.55 12.97 1.30
CA LEU A 109 2.90 12.51 0.94
C LEU A 109 3.09 12.57 -0.58
N ARG A 110 4.16 13.24 -1.01
CA ARG A 110 4.59 13.39 -2.40
C ARG A 110 5.97 12.76 -2.54
N ILE A 111 6.01 11.62 -3.23
CA ILE A 111 7.24 10.94 -3.60
C ILE A 111 7.55 11.35 -5.04
N SER A 112 8.61 12.12 -5.23
CA SER A 112 9.16 12.42 -6.55
C SER A 112 10.43 11.61 -6.74
N VAL A 113 10.66 11.14 -7.95
CA VAL A 113 11.88 10.42 -8.30
C VAL A 113 12.61 11.28 -9.30
N SER A 114 13.71 11.89 -8.88
CA SER A 114 14.67 12.53 -9.77
C SER A 114 15.62 11.45 -10.27
N ALA A 115 15.42 11.00 -11.50
CA ALA A 115 16.39 10.15 -12.17
C ALA A 115 17.80 10.77 -12.10
N THR A 116 18.72 10.17 -11.34
CA THR A 116 20.13 10.55 -11.40
C THR A 116 20.81 9.68 -12.46
N GLY A 117 21.07 10.25 -13.63
CA GLY A 117 21.59 9.57 -14.84
C GLY A 117 20.55 9.50 -15.98
N ASP A 118 20.81 8.68 -16.99
CA ASP A 118 19.94 8.43 -18.17
C ASP A 118 18.57 7.78 -17.86
N SER A 119 18.17 7.70 -16.58
CA SER A 119 16.97 7.00 -16.13
C SER A 119 15.74 7.91 -16.03
N THR A 120 15.57 8.87 -16.94
CA THR A 120 14.30 9.61 -17.03
C THR A 120 13.21 8.67 -17.58
N ILE A 121 11.93 9.02 -17.40
CA ILE A 121 10.87 8.39 -18.20
C ILE A 121 11.12 8.84 -19.64
N VAL A 122 11.89 8.06 -20.39
CA VAL A 122 12.17 8.32 -21.80
C VAL A 122 11.04 7.70 -22.60
N ALA A 123 10.19 8.54 -23.20
CA ALA A 123 9.39 8.09 -24.32
C ALA A 123 10.26 8.25 -25.58
N THR A 124 10.83 7.15 -26.04
CA THR A 124 11.62 7.13 -27.27
C THR A 124 10.73 6.67 -28.41
N SER A 125 10.50 7.51 -29.42
CA SER A 125 9.91 7.03 -30.67
C SER A 125 11.02 6.47 -31.58
N GLY A 126 11.05 5.15 -31.72
CA GLY A 126 11.98 4.49 -32.64
C GLY A 126 11.63 4.67 -34.12
N ALA A 127 10.45 5.22 -34.43
CA ALA A 127 9.95 5.38 -35.78
C ALA A 127 9.21 6.72 -35.98
N GLN A 128 9.54 7.36 -37.10
CA GLN A 128 8.74 8.40 -37.74
C GLN A 128 7.41 7.74 -38.15
N PRO A 129 6.37 7.84 -37.31
CA PRO A 129 5.65 9.11 -37.25
C PRO A 129 5.43 9.65 -35.85
N ILE A 130 5.91 9.01 -34.78
CA ILE A 130 5.66 9.49 -33.42
C ILE A 130 6.77 10.47 -33.04
N THR A 131 6.39 11.63 -32.50
CA THR A 131 7.32 12.60 -31.90
C THR A 131 7.11 12.61 -30.40
N VAL A 132 8.21 12.62 -29.67
CA VAL A 132 8.20 12.91 -28.23
C VAL A 132 8.99 14.19 -28.04
N SER A 133 8.41 15.14 -27.32
CA SER A 133 9.03 16.42 -26.97
C SER A 133 8.70 16.78 -25.52
N GLY A 134 9.44 17.74 -24.96
CA GLY A 134 9.37 18.06 -23.53
C GLY A 134 10.20 17.10 -22.68
N ASP A 135 10.58 17.55 -21.48
CA ASP A 135 11.41 16.80 -20.54
C ASP A 135 10.61 16.18 -19.39
N GLY A 136 9.28 16.40 -19.37
CA GLY A 136 8.40 15.89 -18.33
C GLY A 136 8.34 16.77 -17.07
N SER A 137 8.97 17.95 -17.09
CA SER A 137 8.85 18.93 -16.00
C SER A 137 7.47 19.63 -15.99
N SER A 138 7.15 20.30 -14.88
CA SER A 138 5.92 21.10 -14.75
C SER A 138 5.87 22.29 -15.73
N THR A 139 7.03 22.72 -16.24
CA THR A 139 7.17 23.81 -17.22
C THR A 139 7.30 23.33 -18.66
N ALA A 140 7.66 22.05 -18.87
CA ALA A 140 7.80 21.43 -20.18
C ALA A 140 7.31 19.96 -20.12
N ALA A 141 5.99 19.80 -20.01
CA ALA A 141 5.35 18.51 -19.96
C ALA A 141 5.74 17.63 -21.17
N LEU A 142 5.79 16.32 -20.96
CA LEU A 142 6.07 15.37 -22.03
C LEU A 142 4.89 15.33 -23.01
N VAL A 143 5.12 15.78 -24.24
CA VAL A 143 4.14 15.79 -25.32
C VAL A 143 4.48 14.69 -26.30
N ILE A 144 3.53 13.75 -26.44
CA ILE A 144 3.58 12.68 -27.45
C ILE A 144 2.63 13.08 -28.57
N GLY A 145 3.17 13.23 -29.78
CA GLY A 145 2.43 13.68 -30.96
C GLY A 145 2.84 12.91 -32.21
N MET A 146 2.28 13.33 -33.35
CA MET A 146 2.67 12.83 -34.66
C MET A 146 3.54 13.85 -35.39
N ALA A 147 4.65 13.42 -35.98
CA ALA A 147 5.45 14.22 -36.90
C ALA A 147 4.70 14.39 -38.21
N THR A 148 4.93 15.53 -38.87
CA THR A 148 4.53 15.72 -40.26
C THR A 148 5.37 14.79 -41.14
N GLN A 149 4.73 13.85 -41.83
CA GLN A 149 5.41 12.85 -42.67
C GLN A 149 5.26 13.14 -44.16
N ILE A 150 4.18 13.82 -44.54
CA ILE A 150 3.83 14.05 -45.93
C ILE A 150 3.24 15.46 -46.10
N THR A 151 3.23 15.96 -47.32
CA THR A 151 2.42 17.13 -47.66
C THR A 151 0.95 16.75 -47.59
N ALA A 152 0.13 17.55 -46.88
CA ALA A 152 -1.31 17.33 -46.87
C ALA A 152 -1.88 17.49 -48.29
N GLY A 153 -2.82 16.64 -48.68
CA GLY A 153 -3.42 16.68 -50.01
C GLY A 153 -4.23 15.44 -50.36
N ASP A 154 -4.73 15.43 -51.59
CA ASP A 154 -5.51 14.31 -52.12
C ASP A 154 -4.63 13.32 -52.89
N TYR A 155 -4.67 12.06 -52.49
CA TYR A 155 -3.89 10.96 -53.05
C TYR A 155 -4.83 9.84 -53.47
N ALA A 156 -4.98 9.65 -54.79
CA ALA A 156 -5.81 8.57 -55.36
C ALA A 156 -7.24 8.50 -54.74
N GLY A 157 -7.86 9.65 -54.49
CA GLY A 157 -9.19 9.77 -53.90
C GLY A 157 -9.20 9.89 -52.38
N PHE A 158 -8.08 9.72 -51.68
CA PHE A 158 -8.00 9.93 -50.22
C PHE A 158 -7.49 11.33 -49.88
N SER A 159 -8.22 12.05 -49.04
CA SER A 159 -7.74 13.30 -48.46
C SER A 159 -6.90 12.97 -47.23
N VAL A 160 -5.59 13.23 -47.31
CA VAL A 160 -4.62 12.89 -46.26
C VAL A 160 -4.06 14.16 -45.63
N ASN A 161 -4.03 14.23 -44.30
CA ASN A 161 -3.43 15.37 -43.61
C ASN A 161 -1.90 15.27 -43.54
N GLN A 162 -1.25 16.32 -43.02
CA GLN A 162 0.22 16.41 -42.93
C GLN A 162 0.87 15.31 -42.08
N TYR A 163 0.09 14.64 -41.23
CA TYR A 163 0.55 13.55 -40.38
C TYR A 163 0.37 12.17 -41.03
N GLY A 164 -0.13 12.10 -42.27
CA GLY A 164 -0.39 10.85 -42.97
C GLY A 164 -1.73 10.18 -42.60
N LEU A 165 -2.62 10.87 -41.88
CA LEU A 165 -3.94 10.33 -41.56
C LEU A 165 -4.92 10.61 -42.70
N VAL A 166 -5.65 9.58 -43.11
CA VAL A 166 -6.78 9.70 -44.03
C VAL A 166 -7.93 10.40 -43.29
N THR A 167 -8.32 11.56 -43.80
CA THR A 167 -9.39 12.43 -43.25
C THR A 167 -10.66 12.42 -44.11
N GLY A 168 -10.57 11.89 -45.33
CA GLY A 168 -11.70 11.78 -46.24
C GLY A 168 -11.38 10.83 -47.39
N TYR A 169 -12.44 10.42 -48.10
CA TYR A 169 -12.34 9.66 -49.33
C TYR A 169 -13.41 10.12 -50.31
N SER A 170 -13.00 10.38 -51.55
CA SER A 170 -13.84 10.64 -52.69
C SER A 170 -13.45 9.68 -53.81
N ALA A 171 -14.40 8.83 -54.22
CA ALA A 171 -14.15 7.82 -55.25
C ALA A 171 -13.66 8.45 -56.56
N PRO A 172 -12.50 8.03 -57.11
CA PRO A 172 -12.03 8.51 -58.40
C PRO A 172 -12.98 8.10 -59.54
N SER A 173 -13.21 9.00 -60.50
CA SER A 173 -14.08 8.75 -61.66
C SER A 173 -13.51 7.76 -62.68
N ASN A 174 -12.26 7.34 -62.53
CA ASN A 174 -11.54 6.44 -63.44
C ASN A 174 -11.62 4.94 -63.06
N GLY A 175 -12.46 4.58 -62.08
CA GLY A 175 -12.67 3.18 -61.67
C GLY A 175 -11.61 2.62 -60.70
N ALA A 176 -10.64 3.42 -60.28
CA ALA A 176 -9.65 3.05 -59.26
C ALA A 176 -10.18 3.29 -57.82
N SER A 177 -11.42 2.90 -57.55
CA SER A 177 -12.05 3.04 -56.23
C SER A 177 -11.56 1.97 -55.26
N VAL A 178 -11.59 2.27 -53.96
CA VAL A 178 -11.39 1.26 -52.90
C VAL A 178 -12.42 0.15 -53.07
N THR A 179 -11.95 -1.08 -53.26
CA THR A 179 -12.81 -2.25 -53.51
C THR A 179 -13.01 -3.12 -52.26
N ALA A 180 -12.09 -3.03 -51.29
CA ALA A 180 -12.13 -3.77 -50.04
C ALA A 180 -11.34 -3.06 -48.93
N MET A 181 -11.74 -3.29 -47.68
CA MET A 181 -10.89 -3.08 -46.50
C MET A 181 -10.55 -4.47 -46.01
N VAL A 182 -9.26 -4.67 -45.73
CA VAL A 182 -8.76 -5.95 -45.26
C VAL A 182 -8.16 -5.71 -43.89
N GLY A 183 -8.55 -6.53 -42.92
CA GLY A 183 -7.94 -6.51 -41.60
C GLY A 183 -6.46 -6.92 -41.67
N PHE A 184 -5.69 -6.60 -40.65
CA PHE A 184 -4.33 -7.14 -40.47
C PHE A 184 -4.17 -7.62 -39.04
N SER A 185 -3.02 -8.21 -38.68
CA SER A 185 -2.83 -8.77 -37.34
C SER A 185 -3.16 -7.74 -36.24
N GLY A 186 -4.16 -8.03 -35.41
CA GLY A 186 -4.66 -7.14 -34.36
C GLY A 186 -5.79 -6.18 -34.76
N VAL A 187 -6.18 -6.10 -36.05
CA VAL A 187 -7.24 -5.23 -36.57
C VAL A 187 -8.24 -6.04 -37.39
N SER A 188 -9.52 -5.94 -37.05
CA SER A 188 -10.64 -6.43 -37.85
C SER A 188 -11.20 -5.31 -38.73
N ALA A 189 -11.50 -5.62 -39.99
CA ALA A 189 -12.19 -4.72 -40.90
C ALA A 189 -13.42 -5.44 -41.47
N GLN A 190 -14.45 -4.69 -41.85
CA GLN A 190 -15.57 -5.25 -42.58
C GLN A 190 -15.12 -5.67 -43.99
N GLU A 191 -14.92 -6.97 -44.20
CA GLU A 191 -14.50 -7.55 -45.48
C GLU A 191 -15.73 -7.84 -46.36
N GLN A 192 -15.64 -7.59 -47.68
CA GLN A 192 -16.66 -7.75 -48.75
C GLN A 192 -17.43 -6.46 -49.13
N PRO A 193 -17.85 -6.32 -50.41
CA PRO A 193 -17.49 -5.19 -51.24
C PRO A 193 -17.97 -3.84 -50.70
N ILE A 194 -17.06 -2.87 -50.77
CA ILE A 194 -17.29 -1.51 -50.30
C ILE A 194 -18.14 -0.77 -51.35
N GLY A 195 -19.37 -0.46 -50.98
CA GLY A 195 -20.24 0.51 -51.63
C GLY A 195 -20.22 1.87 -50.92
N SER A 196 -21.20 2.72 -51.19
CA SER A 196 -21.38 3.98 -50.47
C SER A 196 -21.88 3.71 -49.04
N GLY A 197 -21.15 4.15 -48.01
CA GLY A 197 -21.58 3.99 -46.62
C GLY A 197 -20.50 4.30 -45.59
N VAL A 198 -20.87 4.15 -44.32
CA VAL A 198 -19.93 4.19 -43.18
C VAL A 198 -19.47 2.76 -42.91
N TYR A 199 -18.16 2.60 -42.80
CA TYR A 199 -17.51 1.32 -42.56
C TYR A 199 -16.80 1.32 -41.20
N SER A 200 -16.78 0.17 -40.53
CA SER A 200 -16.12 0.02 -39.24
C SER A 200 -14.82 -0.78 -39.37
N VAL A 201 -13.81 -0.28 -38.66
CA VAL A 201 -12.56 -0.97 -38.34
C VAL A 201 -12.45 -1.05 -36.82
N GLY A 202 -12.05 -2.20 -36.31
CA GLY A 202 -11.95 -2.45 -34.88
C GLY A 202 -10.71 -3.26 -34.55
N LEU A 203 -10.44 -3.43 -33.25
CA LEU A 203 -9.43 -4.39 -32.83
C LEU A 203 -9.91 -5.81 -33.17
N ALA A 204 -8.97 -6.68 -33.54
CA ALA A 204 -9.28 -8.09 -33.69
C ALA A 204 -9.66 -8.69 -32.32
N SER A 205 -10.53 -9.70 -32.33
CA SER A 205 -10.83 -10.49 -31.13
C SER A 205 -9.52 -11.04 -30.55
N THR A 206 -9.27 -10.77 -29.27
CA THR A 206 -8.08 -11.23 -28.56
C THR A 206 -8.24 -12.66 -28.03
N GLY A 207 -9.42 -13.28 -28.23
CA GLY A 207 -9.78 -14.57 -27.63
C GLY A 207 -10.05 -14.50 -26.12
N VAL A 208 -9.98 -13.30 -25.52
CA VAL A 208 -10.34 -13.06 -24.12
C VAL A 208 -11.85 -12.90 -24.02
N THR A 209 -12.51 -13.73 -23.20
CA THR A 209 -13.95 -13.64 -22.95
C THR A 209 -14.28 -12.34 -22.24
N ALA A 210 -15.16 -11.51 -22.80
CA ALA A 210 -15.64 -10.32 -22.10
C ALA A 210 -16.25 -10.72 -20.75
N GLY A 211 -15.92 -10.01 -19.68
CA GLY A 211 -16.44 -10.31 -18.35
C GLY A 211 -15.61 -9.76 -17.21
N MET A 212 -16.01 -10.12 -16.00
CA MET A 212 -15.29 -9.79 -14.78
C MET A 212 -14.24 -10.85 -14.48
N TYR A 213 -13.00 -10.39 -14.30
CA TYR A 213 -11.85 -11.20 -13.94
C TYR A 213 -11.40 -10.84 -12.53
N ARG A 214 -11.22 -11.84 -11.67
CA ARG A 214 -10.76 -11.61 -10.30
C ARG A 214 -9.26 -11.84 -10.22
N VAL A 215 -8.54 -10.81 -9.81
CA VAL A 215 -7.08 -10.84 -9.65
C VAL A 215 -6.76 -10.36 -8.23
N GLY A 216 -6.61 -11.31 -7.31
CA GLY A 216 -6.47 -11.02 -5.88
C GLY A 216 -7.72 -10.29 -5.35
N ARG A 217 -7.52 -9.12 -4.74
CA ARG A 217 -8.60 -8.28 -4.18
C ARG A 217 -9.33 -7.40 -5.21
N TYR A 218 -8.87 -7.39 -6.46
CA TYR A 218 -9.45 -6.55 -7.49
C TYR A 218 -10.31 -7.37 -8.45
N GLU A 219 -11.43 -6.78 -8.84
CA GLU A 219 -12.23 -7.17 -9.99
C GLU A 219 -11.90 -6.26 -11.16
N LEU A 220 -11.48 -6.89 -12.26
CA LEU A 220 -11.20 -6.24 -13.53
C LEU A 220 -12.38 -6.50 -14.45
N THR A 221 -12.98 -5.45 -15.01
CA THR A 221 -13.97 -5.61 -16.08
C THR A 221 -13.25 -5.56 -17.41
N VAL A 222 -13.29 -6.64 -18.18
CA VAL A 222 -12.65 -6.75 -19.49
C VAL A 222 -13.71 -6.77 -20.58
N ASN A 223 -13.57 -5.92 -21.60
CA ASN A 223 -14.51 -5.88 -22.73
C ASN A 223 -14.19 -6.97 -23.78
N ALA A 224 -15.03 -7.06 -24.82
CA ALA A 224 -14.88 -8.04 -25.90
C ALA A 224 -13.61 -7.85 -26.75
N GLN A 225 -12.95 -6.70 -26.63
CA GLN A 225 -11.67 -6.40 -27.26
C GLN A 225 -10.47 -6.74 -26.35
N GLY A 226 -10.69 -7.29 -25.15
CA GLY A 226 -9.65 -7.62 -24.18
C GLY A 226 -9.10 -6.42 -23.39
N GLN A 227 -9.77 -5.27 -23.45
CA GLN A 227 -9.34 -4.07 -22.72
C GLN A 227 -9.95 -4.06 -21.32
N ILE A 228 -9.16 -3.66 -20.33
CA ILE A 228 -9.64 -3.39 -18.97
C ILE A 228 -10.41 -2.06 -19.00
N THR A 229 -11.70 -2.13 -18.73
CA THR A 229 -12.64 -0.99 -18.73
C THR A 229 -13.07 -0.57 -17.34
N GLY A 230 -12.76 -1.38 -16.32
CA GLY A 230 -13.04 -1.06 -14.92
C GLY A 230 -12.13 -1.85 -14.00
N ILE A 231 -11.77 -1.24 -12.88
CA ILE A 231 -11.07 -1.87 -11.77
C ILE A 231 -11.81 -1.47 -10.50
N SER A 232 -12.29 -2.46 -9.74
CA SER A 232 -12.92 -2.25 -8.44
C SER A 232 -12.29 -3.15 -7.40
N GLU A 233 -12.21 -2.67 -6.16
CA GLU A 233 -11.84 -3.53 -5.03
C GLU A 233 -13.06 -4.38 -4.66
N ALA A 234 -12.92 -5.70 -4.78
CA ALA A 234 -14.00 -6.67 -4.74
C ALA A 234 -14.28 -7.23 -3.34
N ILE A 235 -13.48 -6.85 -2.34
CA ILE A 235 -13.63 -7.32 -0.97
C ILE A 235 -13.81 -6.09 -0.10
N ALA A 236 -14.98 -5.95 0.55
CA ALA A 236 -15.03 -5.18 1.79
C ALA A 236 -14.03 -5.84 2.74
N PRO A 237 -13.16 -5.10 3.45
CA PRO A 237 -12.14 -5.68 4.32
C PRO A 237 -12.77 -6.79 5.17
N VAL A 238 -12.27 -8.02 5.03
CA VAL A 238 -12.74 -9.11 5.88
C VAL A 238 -12.22 -8.84 7.29
N THR A 239 -13.02 -9.12 8.31
CA THR A 239 -12.48 -9.10 9.67
C THR A 239 -11.36 -10.12 9.73
N ALA A 240 -10.14 -9.66 10.01
CA ALA A 240 -8.99 -10.55 10.18
C ALA A 240 -9.35 -11.64 11.19
N GLY A 241 -8.95 -12.87 10.89
CA GLY A 241 -9.44 -14.02 11.64
C GLY A 241 -8.66 -15.28 11.36
N SER A 242 -9.20 -16.38 11.87
CA SER A 242 -8.64 -17.71 11.66
C SER A 242 -9.75 -18.73 11.50
N PHE A 243 -9.51 -19.76 10.69
CA PHE A 243 -10.37 -20.94 10.63
C PHE A 243 -9.57 -22.19 10.92
N TYR A 244 -10.22 -23.18 11.54
CA TYR A 244 -9.64 -24.48 11.79
C TYR A 244 -9.96 -25.41 10.61
N SER A 245 -8.92 -25.90 9.94
CA SER A 245 -9.01 -27.02 9.02
C SER A 245 -8.98 -28.31 9.84
N PRO A 246 -10.08 -29.08 9.89
CA PRO A 246 -10.12 -30.32 10.65
C PRO A 246 -9.14 -31.37 10.09
N PRO A 247 -8.74 -32.36 10.91
CA PRO A 247 -7.84 -33.41 10.48
C PRO A 247 -8.42 -34.21 9.31
N ASN A 248 -7.59 -34.56 8.32
CA ASN A 248 -7.98 -35.50 7.28
C ASN A 248 -7.91 -36.94 7.82
N PRO A 249 -9.04 -37.67 7.92
CA PRO A 249 -9.06 -39.02 8.49
C PRO A 249 -8.27 -40.04 7.65
N ASN A 250 -7.91 -39.71 6.41
CA ASN A 250 -7.14 -40.59 5.52
C ASN A 250 -5.62 -40.35 5.62
N VAL A 251 -5.15 -39.39 6.41
CA VAL A 251 -3.72 -39.08 6.57
C VAL A 251 -3.29 -39.41 8.00
N PRO A 252 -2.56 -40.51 8.22
CA PRO A 252 -2.07 -40.88 9.55
C PRO A 252 -1.20 -39.77 10.16
N GLY A 253 -1.60 -39.28 11.33
CA GLY A 253 -0.86 -38.24 12.07
C GLY A 253 -1.26 -36.80 11.74
N ASP A 254 -2.25 -36.57 10.88
CA ASP A 254 -2.83 -35.24 10.70
C ASP A 254 -3.65 -34.85 11.94
N THR A 255 -3.35 -33.69 12.52
CA THR A 255 -4.03 -33.13 13.70
C THR A 255 -4.93 -31.94 13.35
N GLY A 256 -5.10 -31.64 12.06
CA GLY A 256 -5.71 -30.40 11.59
C GLY A 256 -4.76 -29.21 11.75
N LYS A 257 -5.14 -28.08 11.14
CA LYS A 257 -4.35 -26.85 11.09
C LYS A 257 -5.23 -25.63 11.31
N THR A 258 -4.77 -24.68 12.10
CA THR A 258 -5.38 -23.34 12.17
C THR A 258 -4.73 -22.46 11.10
N VAL A 259 -5.55 -21.92 10.20
CA VAL A 259 -5.11 -20.98 9.16
C VAL A 259 -5.56 -19.57 9.55
N SER A 260 -4.60 -18.66 9.73
CA SER A 260 -4.85 -17.26 10.02
C SER A 260 -4.76 -16.42 8.74
N TYR A 261 -5.60 -15.39 8.65
CA TYR A 261 -5.60 -14.46 7.51
C TYR A 261 -5.80 -13.01 7.96
N ASN A 262 -5.22 -12.07 7.21
CA ASN A 262 -5.36 -10.63 7.47
C ASN A 262 -6.65 -10.04 6.87
N ALA A 263 -6.84 -8.72 7.01
CA ALA A 263 -8.02 -8.03 6.50
C ALA A 263 -8.12 -7.99 4.95
N ASP A 264 -7.03 -8.29 4.25
CA ASP A 264 -6.97 -8.45 2.79
C ASP A 264 -7.25 -9.90 2.35
N GLY A 265 -7.51 -10.82 3.29
CA GLY A 265 -7.71 -12.24 3.01
C GLY A 265 -6.42 -13.02 2.71
N LEU A 266 -5.25 -12.43 2.91
CA LEU A 266 -3.95 -13.10 2.77
C LEU A 266 -3.69 -14.01 3.97
N ILE A 267 -3.28 -15.25 3.72
CA ILE A 267 -2.86 -16.18 4.76
C ILE A 267 -1.59 -15.64 5.43
N THR A 268 -1.66 -15.41 6.74
CA THR A 268 -0.57 -14.89 7.57
C THR A 268 0.09 -15.95 8.43
N GLY A 269 -0.51 -17.13 8.56
CA GLY A 269 0.05 -18.22 9.34
C GLY A 269 -0.73 -19.52 9.23
N ILE A 270 -0.02 -20.62 9.45
CA ILE A 270 -0.56 -21.97 9.54
C ILE A 270 0.07 -22.63 10.78
N ALA A 271 -0.75 -22.99 11.77
CA ALA A 271 -0.34 -23.67 13.01
C ALA A 271 -0.95 -25.08 13.07
#